data_AF-A0A210PSZ1-F1
#
_entry.id   AF-A0A210PSZ1-F1
#
_cell.length_a   1.000
_cell.length_b   1.000
_cell.length_c   1.000
_cell.angle_alpha   90.00
_cell.angle_beta   90.00
_cell.angle_gamma   90.00
#
_symmetry.space_group_name_H-M   'P 1'
#
loop_
_entity.id
_entity.type
_entity.pdbx_description
1 polymer ?
#
loop_
_entity_poly.entity_id
_entity_poly.type
_entity_poly.pdbx_seq_one_letter_code
_entity_poly.pdbx_strand_id
1 'polypeptide(L)'
;MDVLVISAIFTSLSCLASIGLLEATTHYQHVFLMCSFGMAIGSNETCLSLTTMELVGLENYPVAIGILMTLVGVSSIGAGAFSGN
;
A
#
# COMPACT_ATOMS: atom_id res chain seq x y z
N MET A 1 2.95 3.68 18.59
CA MET A 1 3.21 2.25 18.26
C MET A 1 2.01 1.63 17.54
N ASP A 2 0.81 2.13 17.76
CA ASP A 2 -0.46 1.63 17.22
C ASP A 2 -0.58 1.79 15.69
N VAL A 3 -0.03 2.87 15.12
CA VAL A 3 -0.05 3.14 13.66
C VAL A 3 0.71 2.07 12.86
N LEU A 4 1.82 1.56 13.39
CA LEU A 4 2.61 0.50 12.77
C LEU A 4 1.88 -0.85 12.79
N VAL A 5 1.16 -1.14 13.88
CA VAL A 5 0.35 -2.36 14.01
C VAL A 5 -0.80 -2.35 13.00
N ILE A 6 -1.47 -1.20 12.86
CA ILE A 6 -2.54 -1.00 11.88
C ILE A 6 -2.00 -1.21 10.47
N SER A 7 -0.87 -0.60 10.13
CA SER A 7 -0.25 -0.77 8.81
C SER A 7 0.17 -2.22 8.54
N ALA A 8 0.69 -2.95 9.55
CA ALA A 8 1.03 -4.35 9.39
C ALA A 8 -0.19 -5.23 9.07
N ILE A 9 -1.32 -4.98 9.75
CA ILE A 9 -2.58 -5.70 9.50
C ILE A 9 -3.08 -5.41 8.08
N PHE A 10 -3.13 -4.15 7.67
CA PHE A 10 -3.57 -3.79 6.32
C PHE A 10 -2.64 -4.33 5.24
N THR A 11 -1.33 -4.37 5.49
CA THR A 11 -0.36 -5.01 4.58
C THR A 11 -0.63 -6.50 4.42
N SER A 12 -0.88 -7.22 5.52
CA SER A 12 -1.21 -8.64 5.45
C SER A 12 -2.54 -8.89 4.71
N LEU A 13 -3.53 -8.01 4.90
CA LEU A 13 -4.81 -8.06 4.20
C LEU A 13 -4.63 -7.79 2.69
N SER A 14 -3.81 -6.80 2.32
CA SER A 14 -3.44 -6.53 0.93
C SER A 14 -2.78 -7.74 0.27
N CYS A 15 -1.83 -8.40 0.93
CA CYS A 15 -1.20 -9.61 0.40
C CYS A 15 -2.20 -10.74 0.19
N LEU A 16 -3.08 -10.99 1.17
CA LEU A 16 -4.14 -11.99 1.04
C LEU A 16 -5.11 -11.65 -0.10
N ALA A 17 -5.48 -10.37 -0.25
CA ALA A 17 -6.34 -9.92 -1.32
C ALA A 17 -5.68 -10.08 -2.70
N SER A 18 -4.37 -9.83 -2.84
CA SER A 18 -3.63 -10.07 -4.08
C SER A 18 -3.59 -11.54 -4.48
N ILE A 19 -3.37 -12.45 -3.52
CA ILE A 19 -3.42 -13.90 -3.77
C ILE A 19 -4.84 -14.32 -4.15
N GLY A 20 -5.85 -13.82 -3.43
CA GLY A 20 -7.25 -14.07 -3.74
C GLY A 20 -7.64 -13.55 -5.13
N LEU A 21 -7.05 -12.44 -5.57
CA LEU A 21 -7.28 -11.87 -6.90
C LEU A 21 -6.76 -12.79 -8.02
N LEU A 22 -5.63 -13.47 -7.79
CA LEU A 22 -5.06 -14.43 -8.75
C LEU A 22 -5.97 -15.64 -8.97
N GLU A 23 -6.64 -16.10 -7.91
CA GLU A 23 -7.54 -17.26 -7.90
C GLU A 23 -9.01 -16.88 -8.19
N ALA A 24 -9.31 -15.60 -8.41
CA ALA A 24 -10.69 -15.13 -8.56
C ALA A 24 -11.26 -15.52 -9.93
N THR A 25 -12.20 -16.47 -9.92
CA THR A 25 -12.86 -16.97 -11.14
C THR A 25 -14.12 -16.20 -11.52
N THR A 26 -14.71 -15.45 -10.59
CA THR A 26 -15.96 -14.71 -10.81
C THR A 26 -15.76 -13.19 -10.75
N HIS A 27 -16.52 -12.47 -11.59
CA HIS A 27 -16.44 -11.01 -11.69
C HIS A 27 -16.80 -10.29 -10.38
N TYR A 28 -17.72 -10.86 -9.59
CA TYR A 28 -18.10 -10.32 -8.28
C TYR A 28 -16.98 -10.48 -7.24
N GLN A 29 -16.29 -11.63 -7.22
CA GLN A 29 -15.12 -11.82 -6.35
C GLN A 29 -14.00 -10.85 -6.73
N HIS A 30 -13.76 -10.66 -8.01
CA HIS A 30 -12.73 -9.74 -8.50
C HIS A 30 -12.98 -8.29 -8.06
N VAL A 31 -14.21 -7.80 -8.18
CA VAL A 31 -14.58 -6.44 -7.72
C VAL A 31 -14.44 -6.31 -6.21
N PHE A 32 -14.90 -7.30 -5.45
CA PHE A 32 -14.80 -7.28 -3.99
C PHE A 32 -13.34 -7.27 -3.52
N LEU A 33 -12.50 -8.12 -4.12
CA LEU A 33 -11.08 -8.21 -3.82
C LEU A 33 -10.35 -6.91 -4.21
N MET A 34 -10.63 -6.32 -5.37
CA MET A 34 -10.07 -5.01 -5.76
C MET A 34 -10.46 -3.90 -4.79
N CYS A 35 -11.71 -3.86 -4.33
CA CYS A 35 -12.15 -2.90 -3.31
C CYS A 35 -11.38 -3.09 -1.99
N SER A 36 -11.22 -4.34 -1.53
CA SER A 36 -10.49 -4.64 -0.30
C SER A 36 -9.00 -4.27 -0.40
N PHE A 37 -8.38 -4.55 -1.55
CA PHE A 37 -7.00 -4.20 -1.84
C PHE A 37 -6.79 -2.68 -1.89
N GLY A 38 -7.69 -1.94 -2.53
CA GLY A 38 -7.66 -0.48 -2.59
C GLY A 38 -7.80 0.18 -1.21
N MET A 39 -8.71 -0.32 -0.36
CA MET A 39 -8.85 0.17 1.02
C MET A 39 -7.59 -0.09 1.85
N ALA A 40 -6.97 -1.25 1.68
CA ALA A 40 -5.76 -1.61 2.40
C ALA A 40 -4.53 -0.81 1.95
N ILE A 41 -4.39 -0.50 0.66
CA ILE A 41 -3.35 0.43 0.18
C ILE A 41 -3.59 1.85 0.72
N GLY A 42 -4.82 2.37 0.62
CA GLY A 42 -5.11 3.74 1.05
C GLY A 42 -4.84 3.96 2.55
N SER A 43 -5.16 2.97 3.38
CA SER A 43 -4.86 3.01 4.82
C SER A 43 -3.36 2.94 5.12
N ASN A 44 -2.60 2.13 4.38
CA ASN A 44 -1.14 2.07 4.49
C ASN A 44 -0.47 3.40 4.12
N GLU A 45 -0.85 4.01 2.99
CA GLU A 45 -0.33 5.32 2.57
C GLU A 45 -0.63 6.41 3.61
N THR A 46 -1.83 6.39 4.19
CA THR A 46 -2.21 7.33 5.25
C THR A 46 -1.36 7.13 6.51
N CYS A 47 -1.15 5.88 6.94
CA CYS A 47 -0.29 5.56 8.08
C CYS A 47 1.16 5.96 7.82
N LEU A 48 1.67 5.72 6.61
CA LEU A 48 3.02 6.13 6.19
C LEU A 48 3.18 7.64 6.25
N SER A 49 2.20 8.38 5.72
CA SER A 49 2.17 9.85 5.73
C SER A 49 2.17 10.40 7.16
N LEU A 50 1.29 9.90 8.05
CA LEU A 50 1.25 10.32 9.45
C LEU A 50 2.56 10.01 10.18
N THR A 51 3.08 8.80 10.00
CA THR A 51 4.35 8.38 10.63
C THR A 51 5.52 9.24 10.14
N THR A 52 5.54 9.60 8.85
CA THR A 52 6.58 10.46 8.27
C THR A 52 6.51 11.87 8.84
N MET A 53 5.30 12.40 8.99
CA MET A 53 5.06 13.71 9.62
C MET A 53 5.52 13.73 11.08
N GLU A 54 5.27 12.65 11.83
CA GLU A 54 5.74 12.51 13.22
C GLU A 54 7.26 12.36 13.32
N LEU A 55 7.91 11.61 12.42
CA LEU A 55 9.35 11.36 12.47
C LEU A 55 10.22 12.53 12.00
N VAL A 56 9.80 13.19 10.91
CA VAL A 56 10.64 14.16 10.19
C VAL A 56 10.23 15.60 10.53
N GLY A 57 9.06 15.78 11.16
CA GLY A 57 8.50 17.08 11.50
C GLY A 57 7.87 17.79 10.30
N LEU A 58 7.02 18.78 10.59
CA LEU A 58 6.23 19.48 9.57
C LEU A 58 7.08 20.18 8.50
N GLU A 59 8.24 20.70 8.90
CA GLU A 59 9.13 21.50 8.05
C GLU A 59 9.80 20.65 6.95
N ASN A 60 10.15 19.40 7.26
CA ASN A 60 10.84 18.50 6.34
C ASN A 60 9.89 17.45 5.70
N TYR A 61 8.63 17.41 6.13
CA TYR A 61 7.58 16.53 5.60
C TYR A 61 7.47 16.51 4.06
N PRO A 62 7.41 17.64 3.34
CA PRO A 62 7.26 17.61 1.87
C PRO A 62 8.45 16.95 1.17
N VAL A 63 9.66 17.13 1.70
CA VAL A 63 10.88 16.49 1.17
C VAL A 63 10.84 14.98 1.46
N ALA A 64 10.48 14.60 2.69
CA ALA A 64 10.40 13.20 3.10
C ALA A 64 9.35 12.42 2.31
N ILE A 65 8.15 12.98 2.13
CA ILE A 65 7.12 12.37 1.27
C ILE A 65 7.55 12.29 -0.18
N GLY A 66 8.24 13.32 -0.71
CA GLY A 66 8.76 13.27 -2.08
C GLY A 66 9.69 12.08 -2.30
N ILE A 67 10.58 11.81 -1.35
CA ILE A 67 11.49 10.66 -1.40
C ILE A 67 10.71 9.33 -1.30
N LEU A 68 9.76 9.23 -0.37
CA LEU A 68 8.93 8.03 -0.20
C LEU A 68 8.09 7.72 -1.44
N MET A 69 7.45 8.73 -2.04
CA MET A 69 6.68 8.55 -3.27
C MET A 69 7.56 8.12 -4.46
N THR A 70 8.81 8.60 -4.51
CA THR A 70 9.78 8.14 -5.51
C THR A 70 10.11 6.66 -5.33
N LEU A 71 10.27 6.20 -4.08
CA LEU A 71 10.48 4.78 -3.75
C LEU A 71 9.27 3.92 -4.15
N VAL A 72 8.05 4.39 -3.88
CA VAL A 72 6.80 3.72 -4.31
C VAL A 72 6.76 3.61 -5.83
N GLY A 73 7.12 4.69 -6.54
CA GLY A 73 7.24 4.70 -8.00
C GLY A 73 8.20 3.62 -8.53
N VAL A 74 9.44 3.57 -8.02
CA VAL A 74 10.43 2.55 -8.42
C VAL A 74 9.94 1.13 -8.12
N SER A 75 9.32 0.93 -6.95
CA SER A 75 8.77 -0.37 -6.54
C SER A 75 7.64 -0.82 -7.47
N SER A 76 6.78 0.10 -7.92
CA SER A 76 5.70 -0.20 -8.85
C SER A 76 6.20 -0.59 -10.25
N ILE A 77 7.28 0.04 -10.72
CA ILE A 77 7.94 -0.35 -11.99
C ILE A 77 8.48 -1.78 -11.90
N GLY A 78 9.16 -2.10 -10.78
CA GLY A 78 9.64 -3.45 -10.52
C GLY A 78 8.50 -4.47 -10.46
N ALA A 79 7.46 -4.19 -9.67
CA ALA A 79 6.28 -5.06 -9.57
C ALA A 79 5.59 -5.28 -10.91
N GLY A 80 5.48 -4.23 -11.75
CA GLY A 80 4.94 -4.34 -13.10
C GLY A 80 5.78 -5.26 -14.00
N ALA A 81 7.11 -5.16 -13.94
CA ALA A 81 8.01 -6.03 -14.70
C ALA A 81 7.91 -7.51 -14.28
N PHE A 82 7.72 -7.79 -12.99
CA PHE A 82 7.54 -9.16 -12.49
C PHE A 82 6.13 -9.72 -12.72
N SER A 83 5.09 -8.89 -12.65
CA SER A 83 3.70 -9.33 -12.88
C SER A 83 3.41 -9.63 -14.34
N GLY A 84 4.08 -8.94 -15.27
CA GLY A 84 3.90 -9.11 -16.72
C GLY A 84 4.74 -10.21 -17.37
N ASN A 85 5.55 -10.94 -16.59
CA ASN A 85 6.46 -11.98 -17.08
C ASN A 85 6.02 -13.38 -16.62
#